data_AF-A0A2S6RG20-F1
#
_entry.id   AF-A0A2S6RG20-F1
#
_cell.length_a   1.000
_cell.length_b   1.000
_cell.length_c   1.000
_cell.angle_alpha   90.00
_cell.angle_beta   90.00
_cell.angle_gamma   90.00
#
_symmetry.space_group_name_H-M   'P 1'
#
loop_
_entity.id
_entity.type
_entity.pdbx_description
1 polymer ?
#
loop_
_entity_poly.entity_id
_entity_poly.type
_entity_poly.pdbx_seq_one_letter_code
_entity_poly.pdbx_strand_id
1 'polypeptide(L)'
;RAKGDCEDFAAAKYFALRELGFKSDQLRLVVGFDRARGGAHTVTLAVVDGQAMMLDIGDDAVIEVASVTEFDPLYSVTESAGWLHRKAA
;
A
#
# COMPACT_ATOMS: atom_id res chain seq x y z
N ARG A 1 -13.78 -4.19 18.74
CA ARG A 1 -13.02 -3.22 17.92
C ARG A 1 -11.64 -3.83 17.69
N ALA A 2 -11.26 -4.09 16.45
CA ALA A 2 -9.86 -4.37 16.15
C ALA A 2 -9.05 -3.12 16.58
N LYS A 3 -7.97 -3.33 17.32
CA LYS A 3 -7.15 -2.24 17.88
C LYS A 3 -6.04 -1.85 16.91
N GLY A 4 -6.41 -1.49 15.69
CA GLY A 4 -5.46 -0.97 14.71
C GLY A 4 -6.15 -0.11 13.66
N ASP A 5 -5.41 0.84 13.13
CA ASP A 5 -5.80 1.77 12.06
C ASP A 5 -5.16 1.37 10.72
N CYS A 6 -5.07 2.30 9.75
CA CYS A 6 -4.69 1.96 8.39
C CYS A 6 -3.24 1.44 8.29
N GLU A 7 -2.30 2.02 9.04
CA GLU A 7 -0.90 1.64 9.05
C GLU A 7 -0.68 0.27 9.71
N ASP A 8 -1.40 -0.03 10.79
CA ASP A 8 -1.29 -1.32 11.47
C ASP A 8 -1.74 -2.46 10.55
N PHE A 9 -2.87 -2.26 9.85
CA PHE A 9 -3.37 -3.25 8.91
C PHE A 9 -2.51 -3.37 7.66
N ALA A 10 -1.95 -2.26 7.15
CA ALA A 10 -1.02 -2.30 6.04
C ALA A 10 0.28 -3.06 6.42
N ALA A 11 0.82 -2.82 7.61
CA ALA A 11 1.98 -3.55 8.11
C ALA A 11 1.66 -5.04 8.31
N ALA A 12 0.51 -5.37 8.90
CA ALA A 12 0.08 -6.76 9.08
C ALA A 12 -0.04 -7.51 7.75
N LYS A 13 -0.63 -6.88 6.72
CA LYS A 13 -0.73 -7.45 5.37
C LYS A 13 0.65 -7.62 4.73
N TYR A 14 1.53 -6.62 4.86
CA TYR A 14 2.91 -6.70 4.36
C TYR A 14 3.62 -7.93 4.93
N PHE A 15 3.66 -8.06 6.27
CA PHE A 15 4.36 -9.17 6.91
C PHE A 15 3.67 -10.53 6.68
N ALA A 16 2.34 -10.58 6.61
CA ALA A 16 1.63 -11.79 6.23
C ALA A 16 2.03 -12.26 4.81
N LEU A 17 2.16 -11.34 3.85
CA LEU A 17 2.65 -11.67 2.50
C LEU A 17 4.11 -12.10 2.51
N ARG A 18 4.96 -11.50 3.36
CA ARG A 18 6.36 -11.95 3.55
C ARG A 18 6.42 -13.40 4.02
N GLU A 19 5.61 -13.77 5.01
CA GLU A 19 5.49 -15.16 5.51
C GLU A 19 4.97 -16.12 4.43
N LEU A 20 4.13 -15.64 3.51
CA LEU A 20 3.66 -16.39 2.35
C LEU A 20 4.67 -16.48 1.19
N GLY A 21 5.88 -15.94 1.36
CA GLY A 21 6.99 -16.08 0.41
C GLY A 21 7.18 -14.92 -0.55
N PHE A 22 6.41 -13.83 -0.44
CA PHE A 22 6.69 -12.61 -1.20
C PHE A 22 8.02 -12.02 -0.76
N LYS A 23 8.84 -11.60 -1.71
CA LYS A 23 10.11 -10.92 -1.42
C LYS A 23 9.86 -9.47 -1.05
N SER A 24 10.77 -8.90 -0.25
CA SER A 24 10.68 -7.50 0.19
C SER A 24 10.64 -6.51 -0.97
N ASP A 25 11.33 -6.80 -2.08
CA ASP A 25 11.34 -5.98 -3.30
C ASP A 25 10.02 -6.05 -4.11
N GLN A 26 9.15 -7.04 -3.83
CA GLN A 26 7.82 -7.17 -4.42
C GLN A 26 6.74 -6.46 -3.60
N LEU A 27 7.04 -6.00 -2.38
CA LEU A 27 6.06 -5.43 -1.48
C LEU A 27 6.43 -3.99 -1.12
N ARG A 28 5.43 -3.13 -0.92
CA ARG A 28 5.64 -1.78 -0.40
C ARG A 28 4.54 -1.41 0.58
N LEU A 29 4.91 -0.72 1.66
CA LEU A 29 3.97 0.13 2.38
C LEU A 29 3.96 1.48 1.69
N VAL A 30 2.77 2.01 1.40
CA VAL A 30 2.62 3.30 0.73
C VAL A 30 1.75 4.19 1.58
N VAL A 31 2.27 5.36 1.91
CA VAL A 31 1.54 6.42 2.61
C VAL A 31 1.22 7.50 1.59
N GLY A 32 -0.05 7.88 1.54
CA GLY A 32 -0.56 8.85 0.59
C GLY A 32 -1.73 9.64 1.15
N PHE A 33 -2.23 10.57 0.36
CA PHE A 33 -3.49 11.24 0.63
C PHE A 33 -4.60 10.53 -0.16
N ASP A 34 -5.56 9.95 0.55
CA ASP A 34 -6.75 9.37 -0.04
C ASP A 34 -7.82 10.46 -0.15
N ARG A 35 -8.14 10.84 -1.38
CA ARG A 35 -9.12 11.89 -1.66
C ARG A 35 -10.55 11.46 -1.38
N ALA A 36 -10.86 10.17 -1.53
CA ALA A 36 -12.19 9.64 -1.23
C ALA A 36 -12.44 9.65 0.29
N ARG A 37 -11.41 9.41 1.10
CA ARG A 37 -11.46 9.45 2.57
C ARG A 37 -11.14 10.83 3.16
N GLY A 38 -10.56 11.73 2.37
CA GLY A 38 -10.23 13.10 2.75
C GLY A 38 -9.05 13.22 3.73
N GLY A 39 -8.12 12.26 3.73
CA GLY A 39 -7.07 12.19 4.74
C GLY A 39 -5.87 11.35 4.34
N ALA A 40 -4.85 11.36 5.19
CA ALA A 40 -3.71 10.45 5.05
C ALA A 40 -4.17 9.00 5.22
N HIS A 41 -3.65 8.12 4.39
CA HIS A 41 -4.01 6.70 4.39
C HIS A 41 -2.81 5.85 4.00
N THR A 42 -2.72 4.67 4.62
CA THR A 42 -1.63 3.73 4.41
C THR A 42 -2.15 2.42 3.83
N VAL A 43 -1.53 1.94 2.76
CA VAL A 43 -1.90 0.70 2.06
C VAL A 43 -0.69 -0.19 1.81
N THR A 44 -0.92 -1.48 1.58
CA THR A 44 0.11 -2.41 1.09
C THR A 44 -0.02 -2.54 -0.42
N LEU A 45 1.09 -2.37 -1.14
CA LEU A 45 1.20 -2.77 -2.54
C LEU A 45 1.98 -4.08 -2.65
N ALA A 46 1.52 -4.96 -3.53
CA ALA A 46 2.20 -6.20 -3.90
C ALA A 46 2.34 -6.29 -5.42
N VAL A 47 3.51 -6.68 -5.92
CA VAL A 47 3.72 -6.94 -7.35
C VAL A 47 3.47 -8.43 -7.62
N VAL A 48 2.44 -8.71 -8.42
CA VAL A 48 2.03 -10.07 -8.84
C VAL A 48 1.99 -10.08 -10.37
N ASP A 49 2.69 -11.02 -11.01
CA ASP A 49 2.75 -11.16 -12.47
C ASP A 49 3.10 -9.85 -13.22
N GLY A 50 3.93 -9.01 -12.59
CA GLY A 50 4.34 -7.70 -13.12
C GLY A 50 3.35 -6.56 -12.90
N GLN A 51 2.19 -6.82 -12.29
CA GLN A 51 1.17 -5.82 -11.97
C GLN A 51 1.27 -5.42 -10.50
N ALA A 52 1.11 -4.12 -10.23
CA ALA A 52 1.04 -3.61 -8.86
C ALA A 52 -0.41 -3.68 -8.36
N MET A 53 -0.61 -4.40 -7.27
CA MET A 53 -1.91 -4.65 -6.64
C MET A 53 -1.95 -3.96 -5.27
N MET A 54 -3.05 -3.27 -4.97
CA MET A 54 -3.31 -2.56 -3.73
C MET A 54 -4.21 -3.40 -2.81
N LEU A 55 -3.77 -3.54 -1.56
CA LEU A 55 -4.54 -4.15 -0.48
C LEU A 55 -4.85 -3.09 0.58
N ASP A 56 -6.13 -2.82 0.79
CA ASP A 56 -6.62 -1.75 1.67
C ASP A 56 -7.50 -2.33 2.80
N ILE A 57 -7.44 -1.77 4.00
CA ILE A 57 -8.34 -2.15 5.10
C ILE A 57 -9.80 -1.81 4.78
N GLY A 58 -10.05 -0.76 3.98
CA GLY A 58 -11.39 -0.30 3.66
C GLY A 58 -12.07 -1.05 2.51
N ASP A 59 -11.37 -1.97 1.85
CA ASP A 59 -11.83 -2.66 0.65
C ASP A 59 -11.52 -4.16 0.74
N ASP A 60 -12.54 -5.00 0.55
CA ASP A 60 -12.37 -6.47 0.50
C ASP A 60 -11.67 -6.92 -0.79
N ALA A 61 -11.76 -6.11 -1.85
CA ALA A 61 -11.15 -6.39 -3.13
C ALA A 61 -9.66 -6.00 -3.15
N VAL A 62 -8.85 -6.81 -3.82
CA VAL A 62 -7.49 -6.44 -4.20
C VAL A 62 -7.57 -5.73 -5.55
N ILE A 63 -7.15 -4.47 -5.59
CA ILE A 63 -7.39 -3.58 -6.74
C ILE A 63 -6.07 -3.32 -7.47
N GLU A 64 -6.07 -3.33 -8.80
CA GLU A 64 -4.89 -2.95 -9.57
C GLU A 64 -4.61 -1.45 -9.41
N VAL A 65 -3.37 -1.09 -9.05
CA VAL A 65 -2.96 0.30 -8.78
C VAL A 65 -3.22 1.21 -9.98
N ALA A 66 -3.06 0.70 -11.20
CA ALA A 66 -3.31 1.47 -12.43
C ALA A 66 -4.77 1.97 -12.56
N SER A 67 -5.71 1.34 -11.86
CA SER A 67 -7.13 1.74 -11.84
C SER A 67 -7.49 2.70 -10.71
N VAL A 68 -6.58 2.93 -9.75
CA VAL A 68 -6.82 3.79 -8.59
C VAL A 68 -6.58 5.25 -8.95
N THR A 69 -7.64 6.06 -8.97
CA THR A 69 -7.54 7.49 -9.31
C THR A 69 -7.48 8.40 -8.09
N GLU A 70 -8.06 7.98 -6.96
CA GLU A 70 -8.30 8.82 -5.78
C GLU A 70 -7.19 8.77 -4.71
N PHE A 71 -6.07 8.11 -4.99
CA PHE A 71 -4.97 7.98 -4.05
C PHE A 71 -3.73 8.70 -4.57
N ASP A 72 -3.33 9.77 -3.88
CA ASP A 72 -2.13 10.56 -4.20
C ASP A 72 -0.97 10.07 -3.32
N PRO A 73 -0.05 9.21 -3.81
CA PRO A 73 1.04 8.66 -3.00
C PRO A 73 2.05 9.74 -2.62
N LEU A 74 2.50 9.74 -1.35
CA LEU A 74 3.50 10.67 -0.82
C LEU A 74 4.86 10.00 -0.67
N TYR A 75 4.91 8.84 -0.05
CA TYR A 75 6.12 8.03 0.02
C TYR A 75 5.80 6.54 0.10
N SER A 76 6.78 5.72 -0.25
CA SER A 76 6.71 4.27 -0.07
C SER A 76 7.97 3.73 0.56
N VAL A 77 7.83 2.63 1.29
CA VAL A 77 8.93 1.96 1.98
C VAL A 77 8.84 0.44 1.82
N THR A 78 10.01 -0.18 1.87
CA THR A 78 10.26 -1.62 2.01
C THR A 78 11.12 -1.82 3.26
N GLU A 79 11.51 -3.06 3.56
CA GLU A 79 12.46 -3.33 4.67
C GLU A 79 13.82 -2.63 4.50
N SER A 80 14.26 -2.36 3.27
CA SER A 80 15.63 -1.90 2.98
C SER A 80 15.73 -0.58 2.21
N ALA A 81 14.62 -0.02 1.75
CA ALA A 81 14.62 1.19 0.90
C ALA A 81 13.32 1.98 1.04
N GLY A 82 13.41 3.29 0.77
CA GLY A 82 12.27 4.20 0.71
C GLY A 82 12.35 5.17 -0.45
N TRP A 83 11.19 5.65 -0.90
CA TRP A 83 11.03 6.58 -2.02
C TRP A 83 10.06 7.69 -1.66
N LEU A 84 10.44 8.94 -1.95
CA LEU A 84 9.52 10.07 -1.95
C LEU A 84 8.86 10.18 -3.33
N HIS A 85 7.54 10.22 -3.36
CA HIS A 85 6.76 10.43 -4.57
C HIS A 85 6.51 11.93 -4.75
N ARG A 86 6.77 12.41 -5.96
CA ARG A 86 6.46 13.79 -6.36
C ARG A 86 5.45 13.72 -7.48
N LYS A 87 4.44 14.58 -7.42
CA LYS A 87 3.56 14.80 -8.57
C LYS A 87 4.45 15.23 -9.74
N ALA A 88 4.29 14.59 -10.90
CA ALA A 88 4.88 15.11 -12.12
C ALA A 88 4.36 16.55 -12.31
N ALA A 89 5.27 17.49 -12.58
CA ALA A 89 4.95 18.88 -12.85
C ALA A 89 4.14 19.02 -14.15
#